data_AF-A0A557R3B0-F1
#
_entry.id   AF-A0A557R3B0-F1
#
_cell.length_a   1.000
_cell.length_b   1.000
_cell.length_c   1.000
_cell.angle_alpha   90.00
_cell.angle_beta   90.00
_cell.angle_gamma   90.00
#
_symmetry.space_group_name_H-M   'P 1'
#
loop_
_entity.id
_entity.type
_entity.pdbx_description
1 polymer ?
#
loop_
_entity_poly.entity_id
_entity_poly.type
_entity_poly.pdbx_seq_one_letter_code
_entity_poly.pdbx_strand_id
1 'polypeptide(L)'
;MSFAKALLANPELILQHRNIFLLSHMRANTSLFGHLIGSHPLVEGYYEMHISYYSWKSLWRQKLRHFANHNVKPGARWMFDKVLHDGHHVAPSLLMRDTSRTLIMLRSPEQSIKSLVALFRQRNPHLPEATPEGATQYYVDRLASLADTARAIGPRYFYLDAESLISCTDTTLAALSGWLGFDTPIPSEYDTFANTGQGNTGDHSSRLKSGKVNRARSDYSDIVLTSAQQTAAEEAYQRHRGRIIAGADRHATA
;
A
#
# COMPACT_ATOMS: atom_id res chain seq x y z
N MET A 1 -20.98 12.31 -6.05
CA MET A 1 -21.32 13.37 -5.06
C MET A 1 -20.44 14.59 -5.36
N SER A 2 -20.86 15.83 -5.06
CA SER A 2 -20.00 16.98 -5.35
C SER A 2 -18.99 17.20 -4.23
N PHE A 3 -17.76 17.58 -4.60
CA PHE A 3 -16.69 17.96 -3.68
C PHE A 3 -17.13 19.02 -2.66
N ALA A 4 -18.02 19.95 -3.06
CA ALA A 4 -18.58 20.97 -2.19
C ALA A 4 -19.34 20.37 -0.99
N LYS A 5 -20.07 19.27 -1.18
CA LYS A 5 -20.78 18.60 -0.09
C LYS A 5 -19.81 17.96 0.91
N ALA A 6 -18.69 17.40 0.43
CA ALA A 6 -17.64 16.87 1.30
C ALA A 6 -16.95 17.99 2.09
N LEU A 7 -16.67 19.14 1.46
CA LEU A 7 -16.12 20.32 2.11
C LEU A 7 -17.03 20.87 3.22
N LEU A 8 -18.33 20.94 2.98
CA LEU A 8 -19.30 21.39 4.00
C LEU A 8 -19.42 20.40 5.17
N ALA A 9 -19.40 19.10 4.88
CA ALA A 9 -19.57 18.07 5.90
C ALA A 9 -18.32 17.82 6.74
N ASN A 10 -17.12 18.01 6.18
CA ASN A 10 -15.86 17.83 6.91
C ASN A 10 -14.75 18.77 6.38
N PRO A 11 -14.81 20.06 6.72
CA PRO A 11 -13.85 21.05 6.24
C PRO A 11 -12.43 20.77 6.74
N GLU A 12 -12.29 20.19 7.93
CA GLU A 12 -10.99 19.86 8.52
C GLU A 12 -10.20 18.89 7.63
N LEU A 13 -10.83 17.78 7.24
CA LEU A 13 -10.24 16.80 6.33
C LEU A 13 -9.82 17.44 5.00
N ILE A 14 -10.69 18.30 4.44
CA ILE A 14 -10.47 18.89 3.13
C ILE A 14 -9.39 19.97 3.16
N LEU A 15 -9.27 20.75 4.24
CA LEU A 15 -8.36 21.89 4.29
C LEU A 15 -6.98 21.56 4.87
N GLN A 16 -6.87 20.66 5.85
CA GLN A 16 -5.61 20.42 6.57
C GLN A 16 -4.59 19.53 5.83
N HIS A 17 -5.01 18.80 4.80
CA HIS A 17 -4.12 17.90 4.02
C HIS A 17 -3.31 16.93 4.88
N ARG A 18 -4.03 16.18 5.72
CA ARG A 18 -3.48 15.07 6.47
C ARG A 18 -3.55 13.80 5.64
N ASN A 19 -2.40 13.17 5.40
CA ASN A 19 -2.26 12.08 4.45
C ASN A 19 -1.50 10.89 5.03
N ILE A 20 -1.98 9.69 4.71
CA ILE A 20 -1.27 8.43 4.94
C ILE A 20 -0.91 7.87 3.56
N PHE A 21 0.38 7.70 3.31
CA PHE A 21 0.88 7.10 2.08
C PHE A 21 1.43 5.71 2.37
N LEU A 22 0.93 4.70 1.67
CA LEU A 22 1.54 3.39 1.63
C LEU A 22 2.42 3.27 0.38
N LEU A 23 3.73 3.23 0.57
CA LEU A 23 4.70 2.93 -0.49
C LEU A 23 5.03 1.44 -0.42
N SER A 24 4.79 0.73 -1.51
CA SER A 24 4.98 -0.73 -1.57
C SER A 24 5.27 -1.16 -3.00
N HIS A 25 5.44 -2.46 -3.22
CA HIS A 25 5.35 -3.07 -4.54
C HIS A 25 3.99 -3.75 -4.76
N MET A 26 3.67 -4.06 -6.02
CA MET A 26 2.52 -4.90 -6.35
C MET A 26 2.61 -6.28 -5.67
N ARG A 27 1.45 -6.85 -5.34
CA ARG A 27 1.30 -8.20 -4.76
C ARG A 27 1.92 -8.39 -3.36
N ALA A 28 2.04 -7.30 -2.60
CA ALA A 28 2.48 -7.29 -1.21
C ALA A 28 1.32 -7.22 -0.19
N ASN A 29 0.16 -7.84 -0.46
CA ASN A 29 -1.04 -7.72 0.41
C ASN A 29 -1.55 -6.28 0.64
N THR A 30 -1.21 -5.33 -0.23
CA THR A 30 -1.55 -3.91 -0.09
C THR A 30 -3.05 -3.63 -0.21
N SER A 31 -3.80 -4.51 -0.87
CA SER A 31 -5.26 -4.45 -0.88
C SER A 31 -5.86 -4.86 0.46
N LEU A 32 -5.33 -5.88 1.13
CA LEU A 32 -5.73 -6.23 2.49
C LEU A 32 -5.43 -5.07 3.44
N PHE A 33 -4.21 -4.53 3.39
CA PHE A 33 -3.84 -3.36 4.18
C PHE A 33 -4.81 -2.19 3.96
N GLY A 34 -5.09 -1.87 2.69
CA GLY A 34 -6.01 -0.80 2.31
C GLY A 34 -7.41 -0.98 2.91
N HIS A 35 -7.94 -2.21 2.96
CA HIS A 35 -9.23 -2.49 3.57
C HIS A 35 -9.20 -2.34 5.10
N LEU A 36 -8.14 -2.82 5.76
CA LEU A 36 -7.97 -2.68 7.22
C LEU A 36 -7.91 -1.20 7.62
N ILE A 37 -6.98 -0.44 7.03
CA ILE A 37 -6.81 0.98 7.37
C ILE A 37 -8.02 1.81 6.94
N GLY A 38 -8.59 1.48 5.78
CA GLY A 38 -9.77 2.12 5.24
C GLY A 38 -11.05 1.79 6.00
N SER A 39 -11.07 0.80 6.89
CA SER A 39 -12.20 0.52 7.79
C SER A 39 -12.14 1.37 9.07
N HIS A 40 -11.00 2.01 9.35
CA HIS A 40 -10.89 2.91 10.49
C HIS A 40 -11.71 4.20 10.27
N PRO A 41 -12.49 4.68 11.26
CA PRO A 41 -13.38 5.83 11.09
C PRO A 41 -12.63 7.14 10.79
N LEU A 42 -11.39 7.27 11.24
CA LEU A 42 -10.57 8.46 10.99
C LEU A 42 -9.92 8.50 9.60
N VAL A 43 -10.07 7.45 8.78
CA VAL A 43 -9.35 7.30 7.51
C VAL A 43 -10.31 7.22 6.33
N GLU A 44 -10.06 8.05 5.33
CA GLU A 44 -10.71 8.04 4.02
C GLU A 44 -9.82 7.40 2.97
N GLY A 45 -10.42 6.59 2.09
CA GLY A 45 -9.70 5.85 1.06
C GLY A 45 -9.20 4.48 1.53
N TYR A 46 -9.09 3.56 0.58
CA TYR A 46 -8.66 2.16 0.78
C TYR A 46 -8.02 1.54 -0.48
N TYR A 47 -7.98 2.28 -1.59
CA TYR A 47 -7.57 1.82 -2.91
C TYR A 47 -6.49 2.74 -3.50
N GLU A 48 -5.92 2.33 -4.65
CA GLU A 48 -4.88 3.10 -5.34
C GLU A 48 -5.51 4.14 -6.28
N MET A 49 -5.15 5.41 -6.14
CA MET A 49 -5.70 6.49 -6.97
C MET A 49 -5.04 6.60 -8.35
N HIS A 50 -3.89 5.95 -8.55
CA HIS A 50 -3.04 6.07 -9.74
C HIS A 50 -2.76 7.53 -10.14
N ILE A 51 -2.23 8.30 -9.19
CA ILE A 51 -1.75 9.67 -9.42
C ILE A 51 -0.36 9.89 -8.85
N SER A 52 0.38 10.79 -9.50
CA SER A 52 1.63 11.32 -8.95
C SER A 52 1.41 12.52 -8.03
N TYR A 53 2.23 12.57 -6.99
CA TYR A 53 2.24 13.55 -5.91
C TYR A 53 3.49 14.43 -5.98
N TYR A 54 3.43 15.48 -6.79
CA TYR A 54 4.59 16.38 -6.99
C TYR A 54 4.63 17.55 -6.00
N SER A 55 3.47 17.97 -5.48
CA SER A 55 3.35 19.09 -4.53
C SER A 55 2.03 19.02 -3.77
N TRP A 56 1.80 19.96 -2.84
CA TRP A 56 0.54 20.05 -2.08
C TRP A 56 -0.71 20.15 -2.99
N LYS A 57 -0.56 20.63 -4.23
CA LYS A 57 -1.65 20.66 -5.23
C LYS A 57 -2.12 19.26 -5.60
N SER A 58 -1.24 18.26 -5.59
CA SER A 58 -1.62 16.86 -5.80
C SER A 58 -2.55 16.33 -4.70
N LEU A 59 -2.46 16.85 -3.48
CA LEU A 59 -3.35 16.47 -2.37
C LEU A 59 -4.80 16.95 -2.60
N TRP A 60 -4.96 18.12 -3.22
CA TRP A 60 -6.28 18.56 -3.71
C TRP A 60 -6.81 17.65 -4.82
N ARG A 61 -5.96 17.28 -5.78
CA ARG A 61 -6.34 16.35 -6.86
C ARG A 61 -6.80 15.00 -6.31
N GLN A 62 -6.12 14.46 -5.28
CA GLN A 62 -6.53 13.23 -4.59
C GLN A 62 -7.96 13.37 -4.04
N LYS A 63 -8.23 14.44 -3.29
CA LYS A 63 -9.56 14.66 -2.68
C LYS A 63 -10.65 14.87 -3.73
N LEU A 64 -10.38 15.65 -4.76
CA LEU A 64 -11.32 15.86 -5.88
C LEU A 64 -11.69 14.55 -6.57
N ARG A 65 -10.70 13.67 -6.81
CA ARG A 65 -10.95 12.34 -7.41
C ARG A 65 -11.72 11.43 -6.47
N HIS A 66 -11.35 11.39 -5.19
CA HIS A 66 -12.01 10.55 -4.19
C HIS A 66 -13.49 10.92 -4.02
N PHE A 67 -13.76 12.20 -3.72
CA PHE A 67 -15.10 12.67 -3.40
C PHE A 67 -16.02 12.89 -4.61
N ALA A 68 -15.51 12.71 -5.84
CA ALA A 68 -16.39 12.57 -7.00
C ALA A 68 -17.34 11.37 -6.83
N ASN A 69 -16.84 10.29 -6.23
CA ASN A 69 -17.54 8.99 -6.16
C ASN A 69 -17.82 8.50 -4.74
N HIS A 70 -17.31 9.16 -3.70
CA HIS A 70 -17.46 8.73 -2.30
C HIS A 70 -18.16 9.78 -1.44
N ASN A 71 -18.95 9.29 -0.48
CA ASN A 71 -19.45 10.12 0.61
C ASN A 71 -18.37 10.27 1.66
N VAL A 72 -18.26 11.46 2.26
CA VAL A 72 -17.32 11.68 3.35
C VAL A 72 -17.80 10.97 4.62
N LYS A 73 -16.87 10.27 5.27
CA LYS A 73 -17.04 9.67 6.58
C LYS A 73 -17.07 10.75 7.66
N PRO A 74 -18.06 10.70 8.57
CA PRO A 74 -18.08 11.58 9.73
C PRO A 74 -16.80 11.45 10.56
N GLY A 75 -16.16 12.58 10.87
CA GLY A 75 -14.96 12.61 11.71
C GLY A 75 -13.68 12.08 11.07
N ALA A 76 -13.68 11.72 9.78
CA ALA A 76 -12.44 11.36 9.08
C ALA A 76 -11.43 12.51 9.14
N ARG A 77 -10.16 12.17 9.39
CA ARG A 77 -9.06 13.12 9.55
C ARG A 77 -7.94 12.90 8.54
N TRP A 78 -7.83 11.71 7.97
CA TRP A 78 -6.72 11.32 7.10
C TRP A 78 -7.21 10.85 5.74
N MET A 79 -6.54 11.29 4.68
CA MET A 79 -6.66 10.71 3.35
C MET A 79 -5.59 9.64 3.16
N PHE A 80 -6.00 8.42 2.84
CA PHE A 80 -5.12 7.31 2.51
C PHE A 80 -4.97 7.14 0.99
N ASP A 81 -3.77 6.83 0.54
CA ASP A 81 -3.51 6.28 -0.79
C ASP A 81 -2.33 5.32 -0.73
N LYS A 82 -2.32 4.36 -1.64
CA LYS A 82 -1.19 3.43 -1.82
C LYS A 82 -0.56 3.66 -3.19
N VAL A 83 0.76 3.67 -3.24
CA VAL A 83 1.55 3.89 -4.45
C VAL A 83 2.46 2.68 -4.63
N LEU A 84 2.14 1.85 -5.64
CA LEU A 84 2.68 0.49 -5.72
C LEU A 84 3.77 0.31 -6.77
N HIS A 85 4.00 1.29 -7.63
CA HIS A 85 4.95 1.19 -8.74
C HIS A 85 5.51 2.57 -9.12
N ASP A 86 6.68 2.59 -9.76
CA ASP A 86 7.43 3.83 -10.05
C ASP A 86 6.81 4.72 -11.13
N GLY A 87 5.77 4.23 -11.82
CA GLY A 87 4.95 5.05 -12.72
C GLY A 87 4.21 6.20 -12.01
N HIS A 88 4.08 6.15 -10.68
CA HIS A 88 3.49 7.22 -9.88
C HIS A 88 4.52 7.76 -8.88
N HIS A 89 5.00 8.98 -9.14
CA HIS A 89 6.00 9.63 -8.29
C HIS A 89 5.38 10.20 -7.02
N VAL A 90 6.08 10.14 -5.88
CA VAL A 90 5.74 10.89 -4.67
C VAL A 90 6.95 11.71 -4.23
N ALA A 91 6.81 13.03 -4.22
CA ALA A 91 7.89 13.93 -3.87
C ALA A 91 8.30 13.73 -2.40
N PRO A 92 9.60 13.56 -2.08
CA PRO A 92 10.07 13.45 -0.70
C PRO A 92 9.61 14.62 0.19
N SER A 93 9.52 15.83 -0.37
CA SER A 93 9.04 17.02 0.34
C SER A 93 7.60 16.91 0.82
N LEU A 94 6.75 16.08 0.18
CA LEU A 94 5.42 15.76 0.68
C LEU A 94 5.47 14.74 1.82
N LEU A 95 6.27 13.68 1.65
CA LEU A 95 6.43 12.61 2.65
C LEU A 95 7.03 13.12 3.96
N MET A 96 7.85 14.17 3.90
CA MET A 96 8.50 14.80 5.07
C MET A 96 7.62 15.82 5.82
N ARG A 97 6.40 16.10 5.36
CA ARG A 97 5.48 17.02 6.06
C ARG A 97 5.00 16.42 7.37
N ASP A 98 4.81 17.24 8.39
CA ASP A 98 4.23 16.79 9.66
C ASP A 98 2.78 16.32 9.52
N THR A 99 2.08 16.77 8.48
CA THR A 99 0.73 16.31 8.10
C THR A 99 0.75 15.03 7.27
N SER A 100 1.91 14.42 7.03
CA SER A 100 2.04 13.18 6.29
C SER A 100 2.54 12.05 7.20
N ARG A 101 2.04 10.85 6.95
CA ARG A 101 2.50 9.61 7.55
C ARG A 101 2.83 8.65 6.42
N THR A 102 4.06 8.17 6.41
CA THR A 102 4.55 7.27 5.37
C THR A 102 4.67 5.87 5.94
N LEU A 103 4.12 4.91 5.22
CA LEU A 103 4.23 3.49 5.50
C LEU A 103 5.00 2.85 4.36
N ILE A 104 5.96 2.00 4.68
CA ILE A 104 6.66 1.19 3.68
C ILE A 104 6.37 -0.28 3.97
N MET A 105 5.85 -1.00 2.97
CA MET A 105 5.53 -2.41 3.13
C MET A 105 6.19 -3.25 2.05
N LEU A 106 6.82 -4.34 2.45
CA LEU A 106 7.42 -5.32 1.55
C LEU A 106 6.89 -6.72 1.84
N ARG A 107 6.98 -7.60 0.84
CA ARG A 107 6.67 -9.02 0.96
C ARG A 107 7.81 -9.85 0.37
N SER A 108 8.00 -11.06 0.90
CA SER A 108 8.96 -12.04 0.40
C SER A 108 8.86 -12.25 -1.13
N PRO A 109 9.99 -12.42 -1.82
CA PRO A 109 10.07 -12.33 -3.28
C PRO A 109 9.27 -13.40 -4.01
N GLU A 110 9.46 -14.67 -3.66
CA GLU A 110 8.96 -15.80 -4.46
C GLU A 110 7.45 -15.69 -4.72
N GLN A 111 6.67 -15.50 -3.65
CA GLN A 111 5.22 -15.40 -3.74
C GLN A 111 4.77 -14.12 -4.45
N SER A 112 5.49 -13.02 -4.27
CA SER A 112 5.16 -11.75 -4.95
C SER A 112 5.41 -11.82 -6.44
N ILE A 113 6.55 -12.36 -6.87
CA ILE A 113 6.92 -12.50 -8.28
C ILE A 113 5.96 -13.45 -8.99
N LYS A 114 5.71 -14.64 -8.42
CA LYS A 114 4.74 -15.59 -9.02
C LYS A 114 3.34 -14.99 -9.15
N SER A 115 2.88 -14.28 -8.12
CA SER A 115 1.58 -13.60 -8.15
C SER A 115 1.53 -12.46 -9.17
N LEU A 116 2.65 -11.79 -9.44
CA LEU A 116 2.77 -10.74 -10.44
C LEU A 116 2.67 -11.31 -11.85
N VAL A 117 3.41 -12.39 -12.12
CA VAL A 117 3.36 -13.13 -13.39
C VAL A 117 1.92 -13.57 -13.68
N ALA A 118 1.26 -14.19 -12.70
CA ALA A 118 -0.13 -14.64 -12.85
C ALA A 118 -1.07 -13.47 -13.21
N LEU A 119 -0.92 -12.32 -12.55
CA LEU A 119 -1.72 -11.12 -12.81
C LEU A 119 -1.52 -10.60 -14.24
N PHE A 120 -0.27 -10.45 -14.68
CA PHE A 120 0.02 -9.86 -15.99
C PHE A 120 -0.26 -10.81 -17.15
N ARG A 121 -0.06 -12.12 -16.99
CA ARG A 121 -0.54 -13.11 -17.97
C ARG A 121 -2.03 -12.98 -18.24
N GLN A 122 -2.83 -12.70 -17.21
CA GLN A 122 -4.27 -12.52 -17.35
C GLN A 122 -4.64 -11.14 -17.93
N ARG A 123 -3.97 -10.06 -17.48
CA ARG A 123 -4.37 -8.68 -17.83
C ARG A 123 -3.76 -8.17 -19.12
N ASN A 124 -2.47 -8.42 -19.33
CA ASN A 124 -1.74 -7.98 -20.52
C ASN A 124 -0.49 -8.86 -20.71
N PRO A 125 -0.60 -9.97 -21.45
CA PRO A 125 0.47 -10.96 -21.59
C PRO A 125 1.67 -10.46 -22.40
N HIS A 126 1.59 -9.28 -23.02
CA HIS A 126 2.69 -8.69 -23.79
C HIS A 126 3.64 -7.83 -22.95
N LEU A 127 3.29 -7.55 -21.68
CA LEU A 127 4.17 -6.81 -20.79
C LEU A 127 5.28 -7.70 -20.23
N PRO A 128 6.49 -7.16 -19.98
CA PRO A 128 7.60 -7.93 -19.40
C PRO A 128 7.23 -8.66 -18.10
N GLU A 129 6.39 -8.04 -17.27
CA GLU A 129 5.95 -8.60 -15.99
C GLU A 129 5.06 -9.85 -16.13
N ALA A 130 4.63 -10.20 -17.34
CA ALA A 130 3.96 -11.47 -17.62
C ALA A 130 4.93 -12.68 -17.69
N THR A 131 6.24 -12.45 -17.60
CA THR A 131 7.27 -13.50 -17.53
C THR A 131 8.01 -13.48 -16.18
N PRO A 132 8.55 -14.62 -15.73
CA PRO A 132 9.39 -14.69 -14.53
C PRO A 132 10.55 -13.69 -14.55
N GLU A 133 11.19 -13.48 -15.70
CA GLU A 133 12.33 -12.58 -15.88
C GLU A 133 11.90 -11.13 -15.64
N GLY A 134 10.89 -10.65 -16.35
CA GLY A 134 10.43 -9.27 -16.22
C GLY A 134 9.78 -8.98 -14.87
N ALA A 135 9.05 -9.94 -14.30
CA ALA A 135 8.50 -9.82 -12.96
C ALA A 135 9.58 -9.76 -11.86
N THR A 136 10.65 -10.54 -12.01
CA THR A 136 11.82 -10.49 -11.11
C THR A 136 12.51 -9.14 -11.20
N GLN A 137 12.75 -8.65 -12.43
CA GLN A 137 13.38 -7.35 -12.66
C GLN A 137 12.55 -6.22 -12.04
N TYR A 138 11.24 -6.18 -12.32
CA TYR A 138 10.31 -5.22 -11.71
C TYR A 138 10.40 -5.23 -10.18
N TYR A 139 10.42 -6.42 -9.57
CA TYR A 139 10.47 -6.55 -8.12
C TYR A 139 11.77 -5.96 -7.56
N VAL A 140 12.92 -6.31 -8.14
CA VAL A 140 14.24 -5.81 -7.72
C VAL A 140 14.34 -4.29 -7.87
N ASP A 141 13.92 -3.74 -9.01
CA ASP A 141 13.97 -2.31 -9.28
C ASP A 141 13.07 -1.53 -8.31
N ARG A 142 11.87 -2.06 -8.06
CA ARG A 142 10.94 -1.42 -7.13
C ARG A 142 11.48 -1.42 -5.70
N LEU A 143 12.13 -2.50 -5.25
CA LEU A 143 12.78 -2.53 -3.94
C LEU A 143 13.89 -1.48 -3.82
N ALA A 144 14.68 -1.29 -4.88
CA ALA A 144 15.72 -0.26 -4.90
C ALA A 144 15.11 1.14 -4.79
N SER A 145 14.09 1.45 -5.58
CA SER A 145 13.36 2.74 -5.53
C SER A 145 12.74 3.02 -4.16
N LEU A 146 12.14 2.00 -3.52
CA LEU A 146 11.60 2.12 -2.17
C LEU A 146 12.70 2.41 -1.14
N ALA A 147 13.85 1.74 -1.24
CA ALA A 147 14.99 1.98 -0.35
C ALA A 147 15.58 3.39 -0.53
N ASP A 148 15.65 3.90 -1.77
CA ASP A 148 16.10 5.27 -2.03
C ASP A 148 15.12 6.30 -1.47
N THR A 149 13.82 6.07 -1.62
CA THR A 149 12.79 6.93 -1.02
C THR A 149 12.88 6.92 0.50
N ALA A 150 13.03 5.74 1.11
CA ALA A 150 13.18 5.55 2.54
C ALA A 150 14.40 6.32 3.09
N ARG A 151 15.53 6.25 2.39
CA ARG A 151 16.74 7.00 2.71
C ARG A 151 16.53 8.51 2.61
N ALA A 152 15.83 8.98 1.57
CA ALA A 152 15.59 10.40 1.34
C ALA A 152 14.71 11.06 2.40
N ILE A 153 13.75 10.32 2.98
CA ILE A 153 12.80 10.88 3.97
C ILE A 153 13.27 10.72 5.43
N GLY A 154 14.30 9.89 5.68
CA GLY A 154 14.84 9.64 7.02
C GLY A 154 13.87 8.88 7.95
N PRO A 155 14.13 8.84 9.27
CA PRO A 155 13.35 8.08 10.24
C PRO A 155 12.01 8.76 10.54
N ARG A 156 11.09 8.70 9.57
CA ARG A 156 9.75 9.32 9.61
C ARG A 156 8.65 8.40 9.09
N TYR A 157 9.00 7.15 8.83
CA TYR A 157 8.08 6.15 8.30
C TYR A 157 8.03 4.93 9.19
N PHE A 158 6.90 4.23 9.08
CA PHE A 158 6.72 2.91 9.65
C PHE A 158 6.99 1.85 8.59
N TYR A 159 7.79 0.85 8.92
CA TYR A 159 8.01 -0.31 8.07
C TYR A 159 7.18 -1.52 8.52
N LEU A 160 6.63 -2.30 7.59
CA LEU A 160 6.11 -3.63 7.91
C LEU A 160 6.39 -4.68 6.84
N ASP A 161 6.62 -5.90 7.29
CA ASP A 161 6.46 -7.06 6.41
C ASP A 161 4.97 -7.33 6.19
N ALA A 162 4.58 -7.53 4.94
CA ALA A 162 3.22 -7.84 4.54
C ALA A 162 2.70 -9.16 5.16
N GLU A 163 3.61 -10.07 5.47
CA GLU A 163 3.37 -11.33 6.18
C GLU A 163 2.86 -11.08 7.61
N SER A 164 3.36 -10.05 8.29
CA SER A 164 2.97 -9.70 9.67
C SER A 164 1.49 -9.36 9.80
N LEU A 165 0.87 -8.80 8.75
CA LEU A 165 -0.58 -8.56 8.70
C LEU A 165 -1.41 -9.86 8.77
N ILE A 166 -0.80 -11.01 8.47
CA ILE A 166 -1.46 -12.31 8.43
C ILE A 166 -1.06 -13.15 9.65
N SER A 167 0.23 -13.24 9.97
CA SER A 167 0.75 -14.08 11.05
C SER A 167 0.59 -13.42 12.42
N CYS A 168 0.72 -12.10 12.50
CA CYS A 168 0.78 -11.32 13.73
C CYS A 168 -0.21 -10.14 13.71
N THR A 169 -1.39 -10.32 13.09
CA THR A 169 -2.36 -9.27 12.73
C THR A 169 -2.59 -8.27 13.87
N ASP A 170 -3.07 -8.72 15.03
CA ASP A 170 -3.46 -7.80 16.11
C ASP A 170 -2.26 -7.02 16.66
N THR A 171 -1.09 -7.66 16.76
CA THR A 171 0.15 -7.00 17.23
C THR A 171 0.64 -5.97 16.22
N THR A 172 0.63 -6.31 14.93
CA THR A 172 1.01 -5.37 13.86
C THR A 172 0.06 -4.18 13.81
N LEU A 173 -1.25 -4.41 13.88
CA LEU A 173 -2.25 -3.34 13.85
C LEU A 173 -2.19 -2.46 15.10
N ALA A 174 -1.95 -3.03 16.29
CA ALA A 174 -1.75 -2.25 17.51
C ALA A 174 -0.50 -1.36 17.42
N ALA A 175 0.63 -1.90 16.96
CA ALA A 175 1.87 -1.14 16.79
C ALA A 175 1.70 0.02 15.79
N LEU A 176 1.00 -0.24 14.68
CA LEU A 176 0.69 0.76 13.66
C LEU A 176 -0.27 1.83 14.18
N SER A 177 -1.32 1.44 14.92
CA SER A 177 -2.30 2.37 15.51
C SER A 177 -1.62 3.33 16.48
N GLY A 178 -0.76 2.78 17.36
CA GLY A 178 0.02 3.59 18.30
C GLY A 178 0.98 4.54 17.59
N TRP A 179 1.62 4.12 16.49
CA TRP A 179 2.50 4.98 15.71
C TRP A 179 1.75 6.08 14.95
N LEU A 180 0.57 5.77 14.41
CA LEU A 180 -0.30 6.76 13.76
C LEU A 180 -0.96 7.72 14.77
N GLY A 181 -0.94 7.39 16.06
CA GLY A 181 -1.58 8.16 17.12
C GLY A 181 -3.11 8.07 17.04
N PHE A 182 -3.65 6.90 16.70
CA PHE A 182 -5.09 6.67 16.73
C PHE A 182 -5.54 6.28 18.14
N ASP A 183 -6.60 6.91 18.62
CA ASP A 183 -7.19 6.62 19.94
C ASP A 183 -7.91 5.27 19.96
N THR A 184 -8.37 4.81 18.80
CA THR A 184 -8.96 3.48 18.58
C THR A 184 -8.05 2.62 17.70
N PRO A 185 -7.98 1.30 17.93
CA PRO A 185 -7.16 0.44 17.10
C PRO A 185 -7.71 0.35 15.67
N ILE A 186 -6.81 0.16 14.70
CA ILE A 186 -7.17 -0.30 13.36
C ILE A 186 -7.85 -1.67 13.51
N PRO A 187 -9.05 -1.87 12.96
CA PRO A 187 -9.78 -3.11 13.15
C PRO A 187 -9.10 -4.27 12.40
N SER A 188 -9.17 -5.47 12.98
CA SER A 188 -8.67 -6.72 12.36
C SER A 188 -9.69 -7.36 11.41
N GLU A 189 -10.95 -6.94 11.49
CA GLU A 189 -12.01 -7.19 10.52
C GLU A 189 -12.21 -5.93 9.66
N TYR A 190 -12.62 -6.09 8.40
CA TYR A 190 -12.76 -4.97 7.48
C TYR A 190 -14.06 -5.04 6.69
N ASP A 191 -14.59 -3.87 6.35
CA ASP A 191 -15.79 -3.75 5.54
C ASP A 191 -15.52 -4.20 4.10
N THR A 192 -16.52 -4.81 3.46
CA THR A 192 -16.51 -5.00 2.00
C THR A 192 -16.86 -3.68 1.33
N PHE A 193 -15.88 -2.98 0.76
CA PHE A 193 -16.12 -1.70 0.12
C PHE A 193 -16.73 -1.83 -1.29
N ALA A 194 -17.48 -0.81 -1.71
CA ALA A 194 -18.24 -0.83 -2.97
C ALA A 194 -17.39 -1.07 -4.23
N ASN A 195 -16.10 -0.67 -4.23
CA ASN A 195 -15.22 -0.87 -5.39
C ASN A 195 -14.35 -2.14 -5.29
N THR A 196 -14.56 -2.99 -4.29
CA THR A 196 -13.81 -4.25 -4.16
C THR A 196 -14.11 -5.14 -5.35
N GLY A 197 -13.11 -5.34 -6.22
CA GLY A 197 -13.23 -6.16 -7.43
C GLY A 197 -13.69 -5.43 -8.70
N GLN A 198 -13.77 -4.09 -8.72
CA GLN A 198 -14.14 -3.30 -9.90
C GLN A 198 -12.97 -2.51 -10.49
N GLY A 199 -12.72 -2.65 -11.80
CA GLY A 199 -11.77 -1.82 -12.55
C GLY A 199 -10.29 -1.98 -12.13
N ASN A 200 -9.61 -0.87 -11.86
CA ASN A 200 -8.18 -0.84 -11.47
C ASN A 200 -7.96 -0.59 -9.97
N THR A 201 -8.98 -0.70 -9.12
CA THR A 201 -8.92 -0.26 -7.71
C THR A 201 -8.19 -1.23 -6.76
N GLY A 202 -7.71 -2.38 -7.23
CA GLY A 202 -6.89 -3.28 -6.41
C GLY A 202 -6.98 -4.76 -6.78
N ASP A 203 -7.01 -5.60 -5.74
CA ASP A 203 -7.01 -7.06 -5.91
C ASP A 203 -8.43 -7.56 -6.22
N HIS A 204 -8.58 -8.35 -7.29
CA HIS A 204 -9.86 -8.94 -7.71
C HIS A 204 -10.08 -10.34 -7.11
N SER A 205 -9.17 -10.81 -6.25
CA SER A 205 -9.31 -12.11 -5.63
C SER A 205 -10.54 -12.15 -4.71
N SER A 206 -11.19 -13.32 -4.63
CA SER A 206 -12.35 -13.55 -3.75
C SER A 206 -12.04 -13.40 -2.26
N ARG A 207 -10.76 -13.25 -1.88
CA ARG A 207 -10.29 -13.24 -0.49
C ARG A 207 -10.76 -12.02 0.29
N LEU A 208 -10.86 -10.87 -0.37
CA LEU A 208 -11.34 -9.63 0.21
C LEU A 208 -12.86 -9.59 0.38
N LYS A 209 -13.59 -10.58 -0.17
CA LYS A 209 -15.06 -10.67 0.00
C LYS A 209 -15.49 -11.24 1.35
N SER A 210 -14.55 -11.81 2.11
CA SER A 210 -14.85 -12.45 3.40
C SER A 210 -14.97 -11.48 4.57
N GLY A 211 -14.51 -10.23 4.41
CA GLY A 211 -14.44 -9.24 5.50
C GLY A 211 -13.42 -9.57 6.60
N LYS A 212 -12.62 -10.64 6.45
CA LYS A 212 -11.62 -11.09 7.43
C LYS A 212 -10.27 -11.37 6.78
N VAL A 213 -9.21 -11.38 7.60
CA VAL A 213 -7.87 -11.76 7.14
C VAL A 213 -7.86 -13.23 6.75
N ASN A 214 -7.70 -13.51 5.46
CA ASN A 214 -7.57 -14.87 4.94
C ASN A 214 -6.10 -15.32 4.99
N ARG A 215 -5.83 -16.43 5.70
CA ARG A 215 -4.49 -17.00 5.87
C ARG A 215 -4.06 -17.94 4.74
N ALA A 216 -4.94 -18.30 3.81
CA ALA A 216 -4.61 -19.20 2.71
C ALA A 216 -3.60 -18.58 1.74
N ARG A 217 -2.57 -19.35 1.35
CA ARG A 217 -1.67 -18.97 0.25
C ARG A 217 -2.31 -19.29 -1.09
N SER A 218 -2.02 -18.48 -2.10
CA SER A 218 -2.40 -18.81 -3.48
C SER A 218 -1.45 -19.89 -3.99
N ASP A 219 -1.99 -20.81 -4.77
CA ASP A 219 -1.17 -21.77 -5.50
C ASP A 219 -0.71 -21.13 -6.80
N TYR A 220 0.60 -21.15 -7.01
CA TYR A 220 1.30 -20.69 -8.22
C TYR A 220 2.40 -21.68 -8.61
N SER A 221 2.17 -22.97 -8.32
CA SER A 221 3.13 -24.05 -8.59
C SER A 221 3.48 -24.18 -10.07
N ASP A 222 2.62 -23.73 -10.98
CA ASP A 222 2.82 -23.68 -12.43
C ASP A 222 3.83 -22.60 -12.89
N ILE A 223 4.13 -21.62 -12.04
CA ILE A 223 5.06 -20.54 -12.33
C ILE A 223 6.41 -20.87 -11.71
N VAL A 224 7.36 -21.29 -12.53
CA VAL A 224 8.71 -21.67 -12.09
C VAL A 224 9.66 -20.48 -12.20
N LEU A 225 10.39 -20.22 -11.12
CA LEU A 225 11.52 -19.28 -11.10
C LEU A 225 12.81 -20.07 -11.18
N THR A 226 13.73 -19.65 -12.05
CA THR A 226 15.09 -20.22 -12.10
C THR A 226 15.85 -19.91 -10.79
N SER A 227 16.85 -20.73 -10.46
CA SER A 227 17.69 -20.49 -9.27
C SER A 227 18.36 -19.13 -9.29
N ALA A 228 18.76 -18.63 -10.47
CA ALA A 228 19.34 -17.31 -10.64
C ALA A 228 18.34 -16.20 -10.29
N GLN A 229 17.09 -16.30 -10.77
CA GLN A 229 16.03 -15.34 -10.43
C GLN A 229 15.69 -15.35 -8.95
N GLN A 230 15.57 -16.55 -8.34
CA GLN A 230 15.31 -16.69 -6.91
C GLN A 230 16.41 -16.03 -6.08
N THR A 231 17.68 -16.32 -6.41
CA THR A 231 18.85 -15.76 -5.72
C THR A 231 18.88 -14.24 -5.85
N ALA A 232 18.74 -13.71 -7.06
CA ALA A 232 18.76 -12.27 -7.31
C ALA A 232 17.64 -11.53 -6.55
N ALA A 233 16.43 -12.08 -6.54
CA ALA A 233 15.30 -11.49 -5.83
C ALA A 233 15.47 -11.52 -4.32
N GLU A 234 15.98 -12.63 -3.76
CA GLU A 234 16.23 -12.78 -2.32
C GLU A 234 17.35 -11.87 -1.85
N GLU A 235 18.47 -11.81 -2.58
CA GLU A 235 19.58 -10.89 -2.26
C GLU A 235 19.12 -9.43 -2.29
N ALA A 236 18.35 -9.04 -3.31
CA ALA A 236 17.77 -7.71 -3.39
C ALA A 236 16.81 -7.44 -2.21
N TYR A 237 15.92 -8.39 -1.91
CA TYR A 237 15.00 -8.30 -0.78
C TYR A 237 15.75 -8.08 0.53
N GLN A 238 16.68 -8.95 0.88
CA GLN A 238 17.43 -8.83 2.14
C GLN A 238 18.21 -7.52 2.21
N ARG A 239 18.90 -7.14 1.13
CA ARG A 239 19.67 -5.89 1.07
C ARG A 239 18.81 -4.65 1.26
N HIS A 240 17.71 -4.53 0.51
CA HIS A 240 16.87 -3.34 0.53
C HIS A 240 15.97 -3.28 1.76
N ARG A 241 15.41 -4.43 2.18
CA ARG A 241 14.67 -4.56 3.45
C ARG A 241 15.53 -4.16 4.63
N GLY A 242 16.76 -4.67 4.74
CA GLY A 242 17.66 -4.31 5.84
C GLY A 242 17.92 -2.81 5.94
N ARG A 243 18.14 -2.15 4.79
CA ARG A 243 18.32 -0.68 4.73
C ARG A 243 17.06 0.09 5.14
N ILE A 244 15.89 -0.36 4.70
CA ILE A 244 14.62 0.27 5.03
C ILE A 244 14.31 0.08 6.53
N ILE A 245 14.54 -1.10 7.10
CA ILE A 245 14.32 -1.32 8.54
C ILE A 245 15.26 -0.44 9.37
N ALA A 246 16.55 -0.38 9.00
CA ALA A 246 17.54 0.41 9.72
C ALA A 246 17.24 1.92 9.72
N GLY A 247 16.53 2.41 8.70
CA GLY A 247 16.14 3.81 8.59
C GLY A 247 14.73 4.13 9.08
N ALA A 248 13.96 3.14 9.57
CA ALA A 248 12.57 3.34 9.99
C ALA A 248 12.48 3.97 11.38
N ASP A 249 11.41 4.72 11.64
CA ASP A 249 11.10 5.20 12.99
C ASP A 249 10.57 4.06 13.87
N ARG A 250 9.72 3.21 13.29
CA ARG A 250 9.23 1.97 13.90
C ARG A 250 9.01 0.91 12.84
N HIS A 251 9.09 -0.36 13.22
CA HIS A 251 8.86 -1.46 12.31
C HIS A 251 8.08 -2.62 12.95
N ALA A 252 7.41 -3.42 12.10
CA ALA A 252 6.79 -4.69 12.45
C ALA A 252 7.22 -5.78 11.46
N THR A 253 8.13 -6.65 11.88
CA THR A 253 8.73 -7.69 11.04
C THR A 253 8.23 -9.08 11.44
N ALA A 254 8.17 -9.98 10.45
CA ALA A 254 7.87 -11.40 10.67
C ALA A 254 9.13 -12.22 10.94
#